data_AF-Q219F5-F1
#
_entry.id   AF-Q219F5-F1
#
_cell.length_a   1.000
_cell.length_b   1.000
_cell.length_c   1.000
_cell.angle_alpha   90.00
_cell.angle_beta   90.00
_cell.angle_gamma   90.00
#
_symmetry.space_group_name_H-M   'P 1'
#
loop_
_entity.id
_entity.type
_entity.pdbx_description
1 polymer ?
#
loop_
_entity_poly.entity_id
_entity_poly.type
_entity_poly.pdbx_seq_one_letter_code
_entity_poly.pdbx_strand_id
1 'polypeptide(L)'
;MTLSFEDFPPGPFGSFGPRRVSREEIISFAAEYDPQPMHLDDEAAKHGMLGGLSGSGWHLCALMMRMLCDGFLLRTASLGSPGVNELRWLSPLRPDDELMLDVEVIQSRVSNSRPDTGIVTFGCRLRNAGGQILLEAVTPIIFKRRDSDAA
;
A
#
# COMPACT_ATOMS: atom_id res chain seq x y z
N MET A 1 20.39 -9.12 3.03
CA MET A 1 19.93 -10.37 2.43
C MET A 1 18.69 -10.07 1.61
N THR A 2 18.58 -10.58 0.39
CA THR A 2 17.42 -10.36 -0.49
C THR A 2 16.34 -11.40 -0.16
N LEU A 3 15.10 -10.95 0.08
CA LEU A 3 13.95 -11.82 0.34
C LEU A 3 13.42 -12.42 -0.97
N SER A 4 13.29 -13.75 -1.03
CA SER A 4 12.72 -14.50 -2.17
C SER A 4 11.31 -15.01 -1.84
N PHE A 5 10.67 -15.68 -2.82
CA PHE A 5 9.33 -16.27 -2.66
C PHE A 5 9.16 -17.08 -1.37
N GLU A 6 10.17 -17.86 -1.00
CA GLU A 6 10.15 -18.75 0.17
C GLU A 6 10.09 -18.01 1.52
N ASP A 7 10.45 -16.73 1.54
CA ASP A 7 10.44 -15.91 2.76
C ASP A 7 9.06 -15.32 3.10
N PHE A 8 8.03 -15.69 2.31
CA PHE A 8 6.64 -15.22 2.48
C PHE A 8 5.66 -16.39 2.70
N PRO A 9 5.69 -17.06 3.86
CA PRO A 9 4.65 -18.00 4.23
C PRO A 9 3.32 -17.27 4.55
N PRO A 10 2.15 -17.90 4.35
CA PRO A 10 0.87 -17.31 4.74
C PRO A 10 0.79 -16.93 6.22
N GLY A 11 0.17 -15.78 6.50
CA GLY A 11 -0.02 -15.22 7.84
C GLY A 11 0.41 -13.76 7.97
N PRO A 12 0.37 -13.20 9.19
CA PRO A 12 0.84 -11.84 9.46
C PRO A 12 2.31 -11.69 9.07
N PHE A 13 2.63 -10.60 8.36
CA PHE A 13 3.98 -10.37 7.85
C PHE A 13 4.70 -9.23 8.57
N GLY A 14 4.04 -8.07 8.72
CA GLY A 14 4.68 -6.93 9.38
C GLY A 14 3.78 -5.70 9.48
N SER A 15 4.24 -4.75 10.28
CA SER A 15 3.63 -3.43 10.44
C SER A 15 4.71 -2.36 10.20
N PHE A 16 4.40 -1.36 9.38
CA PHE A 16 5.34 -0.35 8.91
C PHE A 16 4.81 1.06 9.12
N GLY A 17 5.67 1.97 9.61
CA GLY A 17 5.31 3.33 9.96
C GLY A 17 5.92 3.75 11.32
N PRO A 18 5.46 4.87 11.90
CA PRO A 18 4.46 5.78 11.37
C PRO A 18 4.97 6.62 10.21
N ARG A 19 4.05 7.06 9.35
CA ARG A 19 4.32 8.05 8.30
C ARG A 19 3.31 9.19 8.38
N ARG A 20 3.74 10.37 8.82
CA ARG A 20 2.91 11.58 8.80
C ARG A 20 2.67 12.05 7.37
N VAL A 21 1.45 12.46 7.05
CA VAL A 21 1.09 13.08 5.77
C VAL A 21 0.69 14.54 6.00
N SER A 22 1.38 15.47 5.36
CA SER A 22 1.09 16.91 5.52
C SER A 22 -0.06 17.37 4.60
N ARG A 23 -0.65 18.53 4.93
CA ARG A 23 -1.64 19.20 4.06
C ARG A 23 -1.03 19.53 2.70
N GLU A 24 0.20 20.03 2.69
CA GLU A 24 0.92 20.44 1.50
C GLU A 24 1.15 19.25 0.57
N GLU A 25 1.50 18.10 1.13
CA GLU A 25 1.66 16.86 0.37
C GLU A 25 0.34 16.40 -0.26
N ILE A 26 -0.77 16.46 0.51
CA ILE A 26 -2.11 16.15 0.00
C ILE A 26 -2.46 17.01 -1.21
N ILE A 27 -2.28 18.32 -1.09
CA ILE A 27 -2.62 19.27 -2.14
C ILE A 27 -1.68 19.12 -3.33
N SER A 28 -0.38 18.91 -3.09
CA SER A 28 0.60 18.72 -4.16
C SER A 28 0.26 17.50 -5.01
N PHE A 29 -0.07 16.36 -4.38
CA PHE A 29 -0.50 15.17 -5.10
C PHE A 29 -1.81 15.41 -5.87
N ALA A 30 -2.79 16.03 -5.21
CA ALA A 30 -4.08 16.29 -5.81
C ALA A 30 -3.98 17.24 -7.01
N ALA A 31 -3.18 18.29 -6.92
CA ALA A 31 -2.99 19.26 -8.00
C ALA A 31 -2.41 18.60 -9.27
N GLU A 32 -1.59 17.58 -9.10
CA GLU A 32 -0.99 16.85 -10.21
C GLU A 32 -1.89 15.75 -10.76
N TYR A 33 -2.55 14.97 -9.90
CA TYR A 33 -3.19 13.70 -10.30
C TYR A 33 -4.70 13.63 -10.11
N ASP A 34 -5.28 14.37 -9.17
CA ASP A 34 -6.71 14.29 -8.84
C ASP A 34 -7.24 15.65 -8.32
N PRO A 35 -7.34 16.68 -9.18
CA PRO A 35 -7.55 18.08 -8.77
C PRO A 35 -9.03 18.39 -8.48
N GLN A 36 -9.72 17.48 -7.82
CA GLN A 36 -11.10 17.72 -7.38
C GLN A 36 -11.11 18.70 -6.18
N PRO A 37 -12.13 19.58 -6.05
CA PRO A 37 -12.11 20.66 -5.06
C PRO A 37 -11.91 20.20 -3.61
N MET A 38 -12.45 19.05 -3.21
CA MET A 38 -12.33 18.50 -1.85
C MET A 38 -10.90 18.06 -1.48
N HIS A 39 -9.98 18.02 -2.45
CA HIS A 39 -8.57 17.69 -2.28
C HIS A 39 -7.64 18.92 -2.35
N LEU A 40 -8.16 20.09 -2.75
CA LEU A 40 -7.38 21.30 -3.02
C LEU A 40 -7.73 22.47 -2.11
N ASP A 41 -8.98 22.59 -1.71
CA ASP A 41 -9.51 23.79 -1.04
C ASP A 41 -10.32 23.43 0.21
N ASP A 42 -9.95 24.02 1.35
CA ASP A 42 -10.60 23.74 2.63
C ASP A 42 -12.06 24.21 2.68
N GLU A 43 -12.39 25.35 2.07
CA GLU A 43 -13.75 25.88 2.09
C GLU A 43 -14.69 25.04 1.21
N ALA A 44 -14.26 24.68 0.00
CA ALA A 44 -14.99 23.76 -0.85
C ALA A 44 -15.17 22.39 -0.17
N ALA A 45 -14.13 21.89 0.50
CA ALA A 45 -14.17 20.60 1.17
C ALA A 45 -15.10 20.58 2.40
N LYS A 46 -15.19 21.68 3.16
CA LYS A 46 -16.12 21.82 4.31
C LYS A 46 -17.58 21.64 3.93
N HIS A 47 -17.96 22.10 2.74
CA HIS A 47 -19.33 22.01 2.22
C HIS A 47 -19.61 20.67 1.50
N GLY A 48 -18.59 19.82 1.34
CA GLY A 48 -18.69 18.52 0.70
C GLY A 48 -19.09 17.39 1.67
N MET A 49 -19.34 16.21 1.11
CA MET A 49 -19.74 15.01 1.84
C MET A 49 -18.78 14.60 2.97
N LEU A 50 -17.48 14.90 2.82
CA LEU A 50 -16.45 14.54 3.79
C LEU A 50 -16.28 15.60 4.90
N GLY A 51 -16.93 16.77 4.81
CA GLY A 51 -16.91 17.79 5.88
C GLY A 51 -15.53 18.41 6.16
N GLY A 52 -14.61 18.40 5.19
CA GLY A 52 -13.26 18.97 5.33
C GLY A 52 -12.29 18.37 4.31
N LEU A 53 -11.11 18.97 4.20
CA LEU A 53 -10.08 18.56 3.24
C LEU A 53 -9.72 17.08 3.44
N SER A 54 -9.67 16.33 2.33
CA SER A 54 -9.24 14.94 2.32
C SER A 54 -8.17 14.74 1.27
N GLY A 55 -7.24 13.83 1.48
CA GLY A 55 -6.41 13.31 0.40
C GLY A 55 -7.24 12.48 -0.58
N SER A 56 -6.78 12.41 -1.84
CA SER A 56 -7.31 11.50 -2.85
C SER A 56 -7.09 10.04 -2.43
N GLY A 57 -8.03 9.16 -2.78
CA GLY A 57 -7.85 7.71 -2.60
C GLY A 57 -6.65 7.18 -3.40
N TRP A 58 -6.31 7.79 -4.53
CA TRP A 58 -5.10 7.45 -5.30
C TRP A 58 -3.82 7.87 -4.58
N HIS A 59 -3.87 8.96 -3.81
CA HIS A 59 -2.76 9.36 -2.96
C HIS A 59 -2.48 8.29 -1.89
N LEU A 60 -3.54 7.75 -1.25
CA LEU A 60 -3.39 6.63 -0.31
C LEU A 60 -2.75 5.39 -0.96
N CYS A 61 -3.05 5.11 -2.23
CA CYS A 61 -2.41 4.00 -2.96
C CYS A 61 -0.91 4.25 -3.15
N ALA A 62 -0.53 5.47 -3.56
CA ALA A 62 0.87 5.87 -3.72
C ALA A 62 1.63 5.83 -2.38
N LEU A 63 1.00 6.29 -1.29
CA LEU A 63 1.55 6.24 0.06
C LEU A 63 1.74 4.81 0.55
N MET A 64 0.74 3.94 0.37
CA MET A 64 0.85 2.51 0.66
C MET A 64 2.03 1.88 -0.09
N MET A 65 2.16 2.15 -1.40
CA MET A 65 3.28 1.64 -2.21
C MET A 65 4.63 2.15 -1.70
N ARG A 66 4.75 3.45 -1.37
CA ARG A 66 5.96 4.01 -0.75
C ARG A 66 6.32 3.28 0.56
N MET A 67 5.34 3.04 1.42
CA MET A 67 5.52 2.35 2.70
C MET A 67 5.89 0.87 2.51
N LEU A 68 5.35 0.17 1.50
CA LEU A 68 5.78 -1.18 1.13
C LEU A 68 7.26 -1.19 0.69
N CYS A 69 7.66 -0.23 -0.16
CA CYS A 69 9.03 -0.07 -0.62
C CYS A 69 10.02 0.12 0.53
N ASP A 70 9.73 1.07 1.43
CA ASP A 70 10.54 1.33 2.62
C ASP A 70 10.55 0.13 3.58
N GLY A 71 9.36 -0.44 3.79
CA GLY A 71 9.12 -1.51 4.73
C GLY A 71 9.91 -2.77 4.38
N PHE A 72 9.77 -3.28 3.16
CA PHE A 72 10.47 -4.49 2.75
C PHE A 72 10.71 -4.65 1.26
N LEU A 73 9.86 -4.09 0.39
CA LEU A 73 9.80 -4.51 -1.02
C LEU A 73 11.11 -4.24 -1.78
N LEU A 74 11.83 -3.16 -1.46
CA LEU A 74 13.14 -2.85 -2.07
C LEU A 74 14.24 -3.86 -1.73
N ARG A 75 14.03 -4.71 -0.72
CA ARG A 75 14.96 -5.76 -0.30
C ARG A 75 14.53 -7.14 -0.78
N THR A 76 13.63 -7.20 -1.75
CA THR A 76 13.08 -8.46 -2.27
C THR A 76 13.56 -8.75 -3.69
N ALA A 77 13.41 -10.00 -4.12
CA ALA A 77 13.55 -10.42 -5.51
C ALA A 77 12.23 -10.24 -6.29
N SER A 78 11.49 -9.16 -6.02
CA SER A 78 10.24 -8.85 -6.71
C SER A 78 10.48 -8.60 -8.20
N LEU A 79 9.57 -9.11 -9.03
CA LEU A 79 9.51 -8.90 -10.48
C LEU A 79 8.31 -8.02 -10.86
N GLY A 80 7.77 -7.28 -9.88
CA GLY A 80 6.57 -6.47 -10.04
C GLY A 80 5.28 -7.24 -9.78
N SER A 81 4.18 -6.54 -10.03
CA SER A 81 2.82 -7.02 -9.80
C SER A 81 2.04 -7.06 -11.12
N PRO A 82 1.22 -8.11 -11.37
CA PRO A 82 0.32 -8.12 -12.51
C PRO A 82 -0.90 -7.21 -12.32
N GLY A 83 -1.11 -6.64 -11.14
CA GLY A 83 -2.24 -5.75 -10.85
C GLY A 83 -2.66 -5.77 -9.38
N VAL A 84 -3.83 -5.19 -9.11
CA VAL A 84 -4.45 -5.16 -7.79
C VAL A 84 -5.76 -5.93 -7.88
N ASN A 85 -5.97 -6.92 -7.02
CA ASN A 85 -7.19 -7.73 -7.03
C ASN A 85 -8.36 -6.96 -6.41
N GLU A 86 -8.09 -6.20 -5.35
CA GLU A 86 -9.08 -5.44 -4.61
C GLU A 86 -8.46 -4.18 -4.02
N LEU A 87 -9.22 -3.09 -4.05
CA LEU A 87 -8.87 -1.80 -3.46
C LEU A 87 -10.14 -1.16 -2.90
N ARG A 88 -10.10 -0.77 -1.62
CA ARG A 88 -11.22 -0.09 -0.94
C ARG A 88 -10.71 1.15 -0.21
N TRP A 89 -11.40 2.27 -0.38
CA TRP A 89 -11.23 3.47 0.42
C TRP A 89 -12.36 3.53 1.45
N LEU A 90 -11.99 3.35 2.71
CA LEU A 90 -12.95 3.17 3.81
C LEU A 90 -13.15 4.45 4.63
N SER A 91 -12.15 5.33 4.67
CA SER A 91 -12.18 6.57 5.43
C SER A 91 -11.25 7.62 4.83
N PRO A 92 -11.56 8.92 5.00
CA PRO A 92 -10.78 10.00 4.38
C PRO A 92 -9.39 10.11 5.01
N LEU A 93 -8.38 10.34 4.17
CA LEU A 93 -7.04 10.76 4.60
C LEU A 93 -7.08 12.22 4.99
N ARG A 94 -6.71 12.56 6.23
CA ARG A 94 -6.69 13.93 6.72
C ARG A 94 -5.28 14.48 6.79
N PRO A 95 -5.11 15.81 6.70
CA PRO A 95 -3.87 16.45 7.08
C PRO A 95 -3.41 15.99 8.46
N ASP A 96 -2.12 15.74 8.58
CA ASP A 96 -1.43 15.29 9.79
C ASP A 96 -1.77 13.88 10.26
N ASP A 97 -2.51 13.08 9.47
CA ASP A 97 -2.64 11.65 9.75
C ASP A 97 -1.25 10.99 9.80
N GLU A 98 -1.01 10.24 10.87
CA GLU A 98 0.15 9.37 11.01
C GLU A 98 -0.25 7.94 10.61
N LEU A 99 0.23 7.52 9.45
CA LEU A 99 -0.16 6.26 8.84
C LEU A 99 0.70 5.10 9.32
N MET A 100 0.04 3.98 9.65
CA MET A 100 0.60 2.66 9.87
C MET A 100 0.07 1.70 8.82
N LEU A 101 0.94 0.91 8.22
CA LEU A 101 0.61 -0.10 7.24
C LEU A 101 0.81 -1.49 7.84
N ASP A 102 -0.29 -2.23 8.01
CA ASP A 102 -0.26 -3.63 8.40
C ASP A 102 -0.35 -4.51 7.16
N VAL A 103 0.54 -5.50 7.07
CA VAL A 103 0.68 -6.40 5.92
C VAL A 103 0.57 -7.85 6.37
N GLU A 104 -0.20 -8.63 5.62
CA GLU A 104 -0.28 -10.09 5.76
C GLU A 104 -0.07 -10.77 4.41
N VAL A 105 0.50 -11.97 4.43
CA VAL A 105 0.51 -12.87 3.28
C VAL A 105 -0.78 -13.68 3.32
N ILE A 106 -1.68 -13.42 2.38
CA ILE A 106 -2.94 -14.17 2.25
C ILE A 106 -2.66 -15.56 1.69
N GLN A 107 -1.83 -15.64 0.66
CA GLN A 107 -1.45 -16.91 0.02
C GLN A 107 -0.13 -16.77 -0.74
N SER A 108 0.57 -17.89 -0.88
CA SER A 108 1.81 -18.01 -1.66
C SER A 108 1.75 -19.27 -2.51
N ARG A 109 1.96 -19.13 -3.82
CA ARG A 109 1.95 -20.26 -4.76
C ARG A 109 3.05 -20.15 -5.79
N VAL A 110 3.64 -21.27 -6.17
CA VAL A 110 4.56 -21.34 -7.31
C VAL A 110 3.77 -21.07 -8.61
N SER A 111 4.41 -20.39 -9.56
CA SER A 111 3.82 -20.15 -10.87
C SER A 111 3.88 -21.42 -11.72
N ASN A 112 2.72 -21.86 -12.22
CA ASN A 112 2.64 -23.04 -13.10
C ASN A 112 3.33 -22.84 -14.45
N SER A 113 3.32 -21.61 -14.98
CA SER A 113 3.91 -21.29 -16.29
C SER A 113 5.38 -20.87 -16.23
N ARG A 114 5.87 -20.47 -15.05
CA ARG A 114 7.24 -20.00 -14.82
C ARG A 114 7.76 -20.55 -13.48
N PRO A 115 8.19 -21.82 -13.41
CA PRO A 115 8.48 -22.52 -12.15
C PRO A 115 9.61 -21.92 -11.32
N ASP A 116 10.43 -21.04 -11.89
CA ASP A 116 11.47 -20.22 -11.25
C ASP A 116 10.91 -19.01 -10.47
N THR A 117 9.59 -18.81 -10.54
CA THR A 117 8.88 -17.71 -9.85
C THR A 117 7.72 -18.22 -9.00
N GLY A 118 7.35 -17.42 -8.03
CA GLY A 118 6.12 -17.60 -7.25
C GLY A 118 5.32 -16.31 -7.18
N ILE A 119 4.04 -16.43 -6.86
CA ILE A 119 3.11 -15.33 -6.65
C ILE A 119 2.73 -15.34 -5.19
N VAL A 120 2.99 -14.22 -4.51
CA VAL A 120 2.59 -13.96 -3.13
C VAL A 120 1.47 -12.93 -3.19
N THR A 121 0.31 -13.23 -2.61
CA THR A 121 -0.79 -12.28 -2.49
C THR A 121 -0.75 -11.65 -1.12
N PHE A 122 -0.52 -10.34 -1.06
CA PHE A 122 -0.52 -9.59 0.18
C PHE A 122 -1.88 -8.95 0.43
N GLY A 123 -2.33 -9.00 1.68
CA GLY A 123 -3.35 -8.12 2.23
C GLY A 123 -2.68 -6.93 2.90
N CYS A 124 -3.14 -5.72 2.59
CA CYS A 124 -2.61 -4.47 3.12
C CYS A 124 -3.74 -3.69 3.78
N ARG A 125 -3.53 -3.22 5.01
CA ARG A 125 -4.44 -2.29 5.71
C ARG A 125 -3.66 -1.06 6.14
N LEU A 126 -4.07 0.10 5.65
CA LEU A 126 -3.49 1.39 5.98
C LEU A 126 -4.39 2.10 6.97
N ARG A 127 -3.88 2.41 8.16
CA ARG A 127 -4.64 3.01 9.26
C ARG A 127 -3.95 4.23 9.83
N ASN A 128 -4.71 5.13 10.45
CA ASN A 128 -4.12 6.27 11.17
C ASN A 128 -3.81 5.92 12.64
N ALA A 129 -3.25 6.89 13.38
CA ALA A 129 -2.93 6.75 14.80
C ALA A 129 -4.15 6.44 15.70
N GLY A 130 -5.35 6.83 15.27
CA GLY A 130 -6.62 6.49 15.93
C GLY A 130 -7.10 5.05 15.68
N GLY A 131 -6.38 4.28 14.85
CA GLY A 131 -6.75 2.91 14.48
C GLY A 131 -7.82 2.82 13.40
N GLN A 132 -8.27 3.94 12.82
CA GLN A 132 -9.24 3.94 11.74
C GLN A 132 -8.56 3.45 10.45
N ILE A 133 -9.18 2.49 9.76
CA ILE A 133 -8.69 1.99 8.48
C ILE A 133 -9.11 2.97 7.37
N LEU A 134 -8.14 3.48 6.62
CA LEU A 134 -8.35 4.39 5.50
C LEU A 134 -8.42 3.64 4.18
N LEU A 135 -7.54 2.64 3.99
CA LEU A 135 -7.44 1.85 2.78
C LEU A 135 -7.22 0.37 3.10
N GLU A 136 -7.90 -0.50 2.35
CA GLU A 136 -7.58 -1.92 2.26
C GLU A 136 -7.25 -2.29 0.81
N ALA A 137 -6.24 -3.13 0.62
CA ALA A 137 -5.87 -3.65 -0.69
C ALA A 137 -5.44 -5.11 -0.65
N VAL A 138 -5.72 -5.83 -1.73
CA VAL A 138 -5.23 -7.19 -1.99
C VAL A 138 -4.38 -7.16 -3.26
N THR A 139 -3.07 -7.36 -3.11
CA THR A 139 -2.10 -7.22 -4.21
C THR A 139 -1.24 -8.47 -4.40
N PRO A 140 -1.35 -9.17 -5.54
CA PRO A 140 -0.40 -10.20 -5.93
C PRO A 140 0.93 -9.56 -6.37
N ILE A 141 2.05 -10.11 -5.93
CA ILE A 141 3.39 -9.72 -6.38
C ILE A 141 4.14 -10.99 -6.80
N ILE A 142 4.86 -10.90 -7.92
CA ILE A 142 5.69 -11.98 -8.44
C ILE A 142 7.07 -11.85 -7.81
N PHE A 143 7.60 -12.96 -7.29
CA PHE A 143 8.96 -13.03 -6.75
C PHE A 143 9.74 -14.14 -7.45
N LYS A 144 11.04 -13.94 -7.64
CA LYS A 144 11.94 -15.05 -7.93
C LYS A 144 11.96 -16.02 -6.74
N ARG A 145 12.06 -17.31 -7.06
CA ARG A 145 12.38 -18.35 -6.10
C ARG A 145 13.88 -18.38 -5.85
N ARG A 146 14.30 -18.88 -4.70
CA ARG A 146 15.71 -19.17 -4.43
C ARG A 146 16.12 -20.38 -5.26
N ASP A 147 17.30 -20.32 -5.90
CA ASP A 147 17.86 -21.49 -6.57
C ASP A 147 18.06 -22.60 -5.53
N SER A 148 17.54 -23.79 -5.82
CA SER A 148 17.66 -24.97 -4.93
C SER A 148 19.10 -25.49 -4.82
N ASP A 149 20.00 -25.03 -5.69
CA ASP A 149 21.35 -25.55 -5.83
C ASP A 149 22.42 -24.70 -5.11
N ALA A 150 22.00 -23.74 -4.28
CA ALA A 150 22.88 -22.92 -3.45
C ALA A 150 22.88 -23.36 -1.97
N ALA A 151 22.97 -24.67 -1.73
CA ALA A 151 23.22 -25.28 -0.42
C ALA A 151 24.54 -26.04 -0.42
#